data_AF-A0A4U2YZ30-F1
#
_entry.id   AF-A0A4U2YZ30-F1
#
_cell.length_a   1.000
_cell.length_b   1.000
_cell.length_c   1.000
_cell.angle_alpha   90.00
_cell.angle_beta   90.00
_cell.angle_gamma   90.00
#
_symmetry.space_group_name_H-M   'P 1'
#
loop_
_entity.id
_entity.type
_entity.pdbx_description
1 polymer ?
#
loop_
_entity_poly.entity_id
_entity_poly.type
_entity_poly.pdbx_seq_one_letter_code
_entity_poly.pdbx_strand_id
1 'polypeptide(L)'
;MEVYDAKQPQTCLICGFKINHNKQGWFTTHLKNEHNLTLNDYLISHFYPKEMVTCQYILCNNIVKLRRGIPNKFCSRSCRGKGAPLTCVICGKLFDEKHRQTKTCSKECASQLRSQNTGKWHNEMSMEQKKLHFETIISKTAKTRKLNGTPSWNSGKTGIYSKETIEKIRQAALKQIEGATYRKTSIERMIESFLLEESIPYKYSFILEGAQFDFHLVDTNILIECDGDFWHGNPKFYSSFYSVQKRIKARDIEKNQIAAANGYNLLRFWEDEIKHDFENVKKRIINALLATT
;
A
#
# COMPACT_ATOMS: atom_id res chain seq x y z
N MET A 1 -59.75 -23.90 1.59
CA MET A 1 -59.00 -24.19 2.83
C MET A 1 -59.81 -23.69 4.00
N GLU A 2 -59.95 -24.50 5.03
CA GLU A 2 -60.72 -24.15 6.22
C GLU A 2 -59.98 -23.10 7.05
N VAL A 3 -60.73 -22.10 7.51
CA VAL A 3 -60.24 -21.05 8.41
C VAL A 3 -60.86 -21.32 9.76
N TYR A 4 -60.08 -21.16 10.83
CA TYR A 4 -60.59 -21.31 12.18
C TYR A 4 -61.79 -20.39 12.41
N ASP A 5 -62.91 -20.99 12.81
CA ASP A 5 -64.12 -20.30 13.23
C ASP A 5 -64.59 -20.89 14.56
N ALA A 6 -64.63 -20.05 15.59
CA ALA A 6 -65.06 -20.44 16.93
C ALA A 6 -66.52 -20.92 16.99
N LYS A 7 -67.33 -20.71 15.94
CA LYS A 7 -68.70 -21.23 15.85
C LYS A 7 -68.77 -22.69 15.40
N GLN A 8 -67.71 -23.22 14.81
CA GLN A 8 -67.65 -24.58 14.28
C GLN A 8 -67.18 -25.58 15.33
N PRO A 9 -67.54 -26.86 15.22
CA PRO A 9 -66.98 -27.93 16.04
C PRO A 9 -65.46 -27.97 15.96
N GLN A 10 -64.80 -28.14 17.10
CA GLN A 10 -63.35 -28.22 17.22
C GLN A 10 -62.94 -29.60 17.74
N THR A 11 -61.89 -30.16 17.16
CA THR A 11 -61.22 -31.36 17.67
C THR A 11 -59.77 -31.01 17.96
N CYS A 12 -59.31 -31.31 19.17
CA CYS A 12 -57.90 -31.17 19.54
C CYS A 12 -57.09 -32.23 18.78
N LEU A 13 -56.17 -31.79 17.93
CA LEU A 13 -55.31 -32.67 17.14
C LEU A 13 -54.21 -33.34 17.97
N ILE A 14 -54.03 -32.94 19.24
CA ILE A 14 -53.02 -33.48 20.15
C ILE A 14 -53.59 -34.66 20.94
N CYS A 15 -54.78 -34.52 21.53
CA CYS A 15 -55.38 -35.52 22.44
C CYS A 15 -56.76 -36.03 22.01
N GLY A 16 -57.32 -35.52 20.92
CA GLY A 16 -58.63 -35.94 20.40
C GLY A 16 -59.85 -35.34 21.10
N PHE A 17 -59.68 -34.43 22.07
CA PHE A 17 -60.79 -33.74 22.75
C PHE A 17 -61.71 -33.03 21.74
N LYS A 18 -63.03 -33.25 21.84
CA LYS A 18 -64.04 -32.69 20.92
C LYS A 18 -64.98 -31.73 21.62
N ILE A 19 -65.35 -30.66 20.93
CA ILE A 19 -66.32 -29.66 21.40
C ILE A 19 -67.13 -29.10 20.22
N ASN A 20 -68.40 -28.77 20.45
CA ASN A 20 -69.30 -28.30 19.38
C ASN A 20 -69.03 -26.87 18.92
N HIS A 21 -68.43 -26.01 19.76
CA HIS A 21 -67.97 -24.66 19.42
C HIS A 21 -67.02 -24.10 20.49
N ASN A 22 -66.23 -23.07 20.15
CA ASN A 22 -65.35 -22.37 21.10
C ASN A 22 -65.79 -20.93 21.41
N LYS A 23 -67.08 -20.60 21.31
CA LYS A 23 -67.60 -19.24 21.58
C LYS A 23 -67.32 -18.76 23.02
N GLN A 24 -67.35 -19.68 23.99
CA GLN A 24 -67.13 -19.43 25.41
C GLN A 24 -65.67 -19.67 25.84
N GLY A 25 -64.76 -19.97 24.90
CA GLY A 25 -63.34 -20.18 25.20
C GLY A 25 -63.00 -21.53 25.84
N TRP A 26 -63.93 -22.49 25.94
CA TRP A 26 -63.67 -23.79 26.56
C TRP A 26 -62.57 -24.61 25.86
N PHE A 27 -62.48 -24.55 24.54
CA PHE A 27 -61.38 -25.18 23.81
C PHE A 27 -60.05 -24.49 24.13
N THR A 28 -60.07 -23.15 24.25
CA THR A 28 -58.88 -22.38 24.65
C THR A 28 -58.41 -22.76 26.06
N THR A 29 -59.34 -22.93 27.00
CA THR A 29 -59.02 -23.38 28.38
C THR A 29 -58.43 -24.78 28.38
N HIS A 30 -59.01 -25.70 27.59
CA HIS A 30 -58.47 -27.05 27.42
C HIS A 30 -57.02 -27.02 26.91
N LEU A 31 -56.74 -26.28 25.82
CA LEU A 31 -55.37 -26.15 25.30
C LEU A 31 -54.39 -25.59 26.33
N LYS A 32 -54.83 -24.62 27.12
CA LYS A 32 -54.00 -24.01 28.17
C LYS A 32 -53.71 -24.99 29.30
N ASN A 33 -54.71 -25.71 29.78
CA ASN A 33 -54.57 -26.56 30.97
C ASN A 33 -53.90 -27.91 30.64
N GLU A 34 -54.29 -28.54 29.54
CA GLU A 34 -53.84 -29.91 29.20
C GLU A 34 -52.56 -29.92 28.36
N HIS A 35 -52.28 -28.83 27.64
CA HIS A 35 -51.15 -28.76 26.70
C HIS A 35 -50.23 -27.55 26.93
N ASN A 36 -50.55 -26.66 27.87
CA ASN A 36 -49.82 -25.42 28.11
C ASN A 36 -49.63 -24.58 26.83
N LEU A 37 -50.60 -24.61 25.92
CA LEU A 37 -50.59 -23.88 24.66
C LEU A 37 -51.63 -22.76 24.65
N THR A 38 -51.29 -21.63 24.03
CA THR A 38 -52.31 -20.64 23.67
C THR A 38 -53.07 -21.11 22.43
N LEU A 39 -54.29 -20.62 22.25
CA LEU A 39 -55.06 -20.91 21.03
C LEU A 39 -54.27 -20.50 19.76
N ASN A 40 -53.56 -19.37 19.79
CA ASN A 40 -52.79 -18.93 18.63
C ASN A 40 -51.63 -19.88 18.31
N ASP A 41 -50.88 -20.30 19.33
CA ASP A 41 -49.74 -21.20 19.15
C ASP A 41 -50.19 -22.57 18.65
N TYR A 42 -51.31 -23.07 19.17
CA TYR A 42 -51.96 -24.28 18.68
C TYR A 42 -52.37 -24.15 17.21
N LEU A 43 -53.06 -23.07 16.85
CA LEU A 43 -53.52 -22.86 15.48
C LEU A 43 -52.35 -22.74 14.50
N ILE A 44 -51.27 -22.07 14.90
CA ILE A 44 -50.06 -21.94 14.08
C ILE A 44 -49.34 -23.28 13.90
N SER A 45 -49.25 -24.08 14.96
CA SER A 45 -48.42 -25.28 14.97
C SER A 45 -49.13 -26.54 14.46
N HIS A 46 -50.46 -26.60 14.60
CA HIS A 46 -51.23 -27.81 14.35
C HIS A 46 -52.39 -27.64 13.36
N PHE A 47 -53.01 -26.45 13.27
CA PHE A 47 -54.21 -26.25 12.44
C PHE A 47 -53.88 -25.76 11.03
N TYR A 48 -53.06 -24.71 10.93
CA TYR A 48 -52.72 -24.11 9.64
C TYR A 48 -51.48 -24.75 9.02
N PRO A 49 -51.45 -24.92 7.68
CA PRO A 49 -50.24 -25.34 7.01
C PRO A 49 -49.18 -24.23 7.05
N LYS A 50 -47.91 -24.65 7.03
CA LYS A 50 -46.74 -23.78 7.13
C LYS A 50 -46.78 -22.59 6.15
N GLU A 51 -47.24 -22.83 4.92
CA GLU A 51 -47.36 -21.82 3.86
C GLU A 51 -48.22 -20.62 4.28
N MET A 52 -49.33 -20.87 5.02
CA MET A 52 -50.27 -19.82 5.43
C MET A 52 -49.80 -19.03 6.63
N VAL A 53 -48.98 -19.64 7.49
CA VAL A 53 -48.46 -19.01 8.70
C VAL A 53 -47.09 -18.38 8.50
N THR A 54 -46.48 -18.55 7.33
CA THR A 54 -45.20 -17.92 6.99
C THR A 54 -45.44 -16.55 6.33
N CYS A 55 -44.59 -15.58 6.64
CA CYS A 55 -44.65 -14.26 6.03
C CYS A 55 -44.53 -14.35 4.50
N GLN A 56 -45.40 -13.64 3.77
CA GLN A 56 -45.37 -13.62 2.30
C GLN A 56 -44.18 -12.84 1.71
N TYR A 57 -43.41 -12.12 2.52
CA TYR A 57 -42.22 -11.44 2.02
C TYR A 57 -41.10 -12.46 1.80
N ILE A 58 -40.66 -12.64 0.56
CA ILE A 58 -39.77 -13.72 0.09
C ILE A 58 -38.44 -13.85 0.85
N LEU A 59 -37.92 -12.79 1.47
CA LEU A 59 -36.70 -12.84 2.29
C LEU A 59 -36.98 -12.96 3.80
N CYS A 60 -38.22 -13.23 4.19
CA CYS A 60 -38.63 -13.31 5.59
C CYS A 60 -39.31 -14.65 5.87
N ASN A 61 -38.72 -15.44 6.77
CA ASN A 61 -39.24 -16.73 7.18
C ASN A 61 -39.98 -16.66 8.53
N ASN A 62 -40.36 -15.47 8.97
CA ASN A 62 -41.02 -15.29 10.26
C ASN A 62 -42.47 -15.75 10.19
N ILE A 63 -42.94 -16.34 11.29
CA ILE A 63 -44.33 -16.69 11.49
C ILE A 63 -45.17 -15.42 11.64
N VAL A 64 -46.34 -15.42 11.01
CA VAL A 64 -47.30 -14.30 11.05
C VAL A 64 -48.18 -14.39 12.28
N LYS A 65 -48.57 -13.23 12.81
CA LYS A 65 -49.58 -13.19 13.88
C LYS A 65 -50.95 -13.55 13.32
N LEU A 66 -51.79 -14.17 14.14
CA LEU A 66 -53.20 -14.34 13.83
C LEU A 66 -53.99 -13.08 14.21
N ARG A 67 -55.00 -12.73 13.41
CA ARG A 67 -56.00 -11.71 13.72
C ARG A 67 -57.37 -12.36 13.66
N ARG A 68 -58.05 -12.46 14.81
CA ARG A 68 -59.32 -13.18 14.95
C ARG A 68 -59.24 -14.63 14.45
N GLY A 69 -58.15 -15.31 14.79
CA GLY A 69 -57.89 -16.69 14.34
C GLY A 69 -57.30 -16.81 12.94
N ILE A 70 -57.28 -15.75 12.12
CA ILE A 70 -56.83 -15.81 10.72
C ILE A 70 -55.37 -15.35 10.59
N PRO A 71 -54.48 -16.10 9.90
CA PRO A 71 -53.11 -15.67 9.65
C PRO A 71 -53.03 -14.36 8.86
N ASN A 72 -52.21 -13.41 9.32
CA ASN A 72 -51.89 -12.21 8.53
C ASN A 72 -50.99 -12.57 7.35
N LYS A 73 -51.05 -11.80 6.26
CA LYS A 73 -50.14 -12.00 5.11
C LYS A 73 -48.67 -11.72 5.42
N PHE A 74 -48.40 -10.79 6.35
CA PHE A 74 -47.06 -10.34 6.68
C PHE A 74 -46.85 -10.37 8.20
N CYS A 75 -45.63 -10.70 8.63
CA CYS A 75 -45.28 -10.72 10.06
C CYS A 75 -45.19 -9.32 10.69
N SER A 76 -45.01 -8.26 9.88
CA SER A 76 -44.85 -6.89 10.35
C SER A 76 -45.27 -5.85 9.30
N ARG A 77 -45.51 -4.60 9.75
CA ARG A 77 -45.71 -3.44 8.85
C ARG A 77 -44.50 -3.21 7.94
N SER A 78 -43.29 -3.48 8.44
CA SER A 78 -42.07 -3.37 7.64
C SER A 78 -42.09 -4.35 6.46
N CYS A 79 -42.34 -5.64 6.70
CA CYS A 79 -42.43 -6.63 5.61
C CYS A 79 -43.54 -6.30 4.60
N ARG A 80 -44.68 -5.78 5.07
CA ARG A 80 -45.77 -5.31 4.19
C ARG A 80 -45.36 -4.14 3.30
N GLY A 81 -44.49 -3.24 3.79
CA GLY A 81 -44.04 -2.05 3.06
C GLY A 81 -42.79 -2.26 2.21
N LYS A 82 -42.19 -3.46 2.20
CA LYS A 82 -41.02 -3.76 1.38
C LYS A 82 -41.44 -3.99 -0.08
N GLY A 83 -40.72 -3.37 -1.01
CA GLY A 83 -40.82 -3.67 -2.43
C GLY A 83 -40.21 -5.03 -2.79
N ALA A 84 -40.19 -5.35 -4.08
CA ALA A 84 -39.52 -6.54 -4.59
C ALA A 84 -38.02 -6.51 -4.22
N PRO A 85 -37.43 -7.63 -3.75
CA PRO A 85 -36.00 -7.69 -3.51
C PRO A 85 -35.17 -7.46 -4.78
N LEU A 86 -33.94 -7.01 -4.60
CA LEU A 86 -32.97 -6.80 -5.66
C LEU A 86 -32.04 -8.01 -5.81
N THR A 87 -31.51 -8.23 -7.01
CA THR A 87 -30.53 -9.29 -7.30
C THR A 87 -29.11 -8.74 -7.23
N CYS A 88 -28.25 -9.38 -6.44
CA CYS A 88 -26.85 -8.97 -6.32
C CYS A 88 -26.08 -9.21 -7.62
N VAL A 89 -25.38 -8.18 -8.12
CA VAL A 89 -24.60 -8.28 -9.37
C VAL A 89 -23.36 -9.18 -9.29
N ILE A 90 -22.94 -9.55 -8.07
CA ILE A 90 -21.75 -10.39 -7.84
C ILE A 90 -22.13 -11.85 -7.61
N CYS A 91 -23.07 -12.13 -6.73
CA CYS A 91 -23.41 -13.51 -6.34
C CYS A 91 -24.83 -13.96 -6.71
N GLY A 92 -25.63 -13.09 -7.33
CA GLY A 92 -27.01 -13.41 -7.72
C GLY A 92 -28.02 -13.51 -6.56
N LYS A 93 -27.59 -13.40 -5.30
CA LYS A 93 -28.51 -13.47 -4.15
C LYS A 93 -29.49 -12.30 -4.12
N LEU A 94 -30.72 -12.61 -3.74
CA LEU A 94 -31.74 -11.60 -3.48
C LEU A 94 -31.45 -10.85 -2.16
N PHE A 95 -31.65 -9.54 -2.15
CA PHE A 95 -31.43 -8.69 -0.97
C PHE A 95 -32.40 -7.51 -0.91
N ASP A 96 -32.52 -6.91 0.28
CA ASP A 96 -33.42 -5.79 0.55
C ASP A 96 -33.00 -4.49 -0.17
N GLU A 97 -34.01 -3.72 -0.57
CA GLU A 97 -33.90 -2.45 -1.29
C GLU A 97 -33.03 -1.37 -0.61
N LYS A 98 -32.84 -1.48 0.72
CA LYS A 98 -32.02 -0.55 1.51
C LYS A 98 -30.56 -0.46 1.03
N HIS A 99 -30.08 -1.42 0.25
CA HIS A 99 -28.70 -1.46 -0.27
C HIS A 99 -28.57 -1.02 -1.75
N ARG A 100 -29.46 -0.15 -2.25
CA ARG A 100 -29.43 0.36 -3.64
C ARG A 100 -28.09 0.98 -4.07
N GLN A 101 -27.34 1.60 -3.16
CA GLN A 101 -26.09 2.30 -3.50
C GLN A 101 -25.02 1.37 -4.06
N THR A 102 -24.94 0.13 -3.56
CA THR A 102 -23.86 -0.79 -3.92
C THR A 102 -24.30 -1.91 -4.88
N LYS A 103 -25.61 -2.01 -5.20
CA LYS A 103 -26.22 -3.08 -6.03
C LYS A 103 -25.77 -4.51 -5.63
N THR A 104 -25.41 -4.69 -4.36
CA THR A 104 -24.78 -5.90 -3.83
C THR A 104 -25.40 -6.28 -2.48
N CYS A 105 -25.45 -7.59 -2.19
CA CYS A 105 -26.12 -8.09 -1.00
C CYS A 105 -25.31 -7.95 0.30
N SER A 106 -24.01 -7.62 0.22
CA SER A 106 -23.13 -7.57 1.38
C SER A 106 -21.90 -6.68 1.15
N LYS A 107 -21.16 -6.39 2.23
CA LYS A 107 -19.92 -5.61 2.17
C LYS A 107 -18.84 -6.32 1.36
N GLU A 108 -18.78 -7.64 1.45
CA GLU A 108 -17.85 -8.50 0.72
C GLU A 108 -18.11 -8.42 -0.77
N CYS A 109 -19.37 -8.59 -1.20
CA CYS A 109 -19.77 -8.43 -2.60
C CYS A 109 -19.49 -7.00 -3.10
N ALA A 110 -19.75 -5.97 -2.29
CA ALA A 110 -19.42 -4.60 -2.66
C ALA A 110 -17.90 -4.39 -2.85
N SER A 111 -17.08 -5.03 -2.01
CA SER A 111 -15.61 -4.98 -2.12
C SER A 111 -15.12 -5.67 -3.39
N GLN A 112 -15.66 -6.85 -3.69
CA GLN A 112 -15.35 -7.60 -4.90
C GLN A 112 -15.72 -6.80 -6.16
N LEU A 113 -16.90 -6.18 -6.19
CA LEU A 113 -17.33 -5.33 -7.30
C LEU A 113 -16.36 -4.15 -7.51
N ARG A 114 -15.94 -3.48 -6.43
CA ARG A 114 -14.95 -2.40 -6.53
C ARG A 114 -13.63 -2.89 -7.10
N SER A 115 -13.11 -4.01 -6.61
CA SER A 115 -11.86 -4.61 -7.11
C SER A 115 -11.93 -4.96 -8.59
N GLN A 116 -13.03 -5.58 -9.04
CA GLN A 116 -13.27 -5.89 -10.45
C GLN A 116 -13.30 -4.62 -11.31
N ASN A 117 -14.00 -3.58 -10.85
CA ASN A 117 -14.08 -2.31 -11.57
C ASN A 117 -12.71 -1.61 -11.65
N THR A 118 -11.92 -1.61 -10.57
CA THR A 118 -10.56 -1.07 -10.58
C THR A 118 -9.66 -1.83 -11.55
N GLY A 119 -9.72 -3.16 -11.54
CA GLY A 119 -8.96 -3.99 -12.48
C GLY A 119 -9.35 -3.72 -13.93
N LYS A 120 -10.65 -3.62 -14.20
CA LYS A 120 -11.18 -3.29 -15.53
C LYS A 120 -10.71 -1.91 -15.99
N TRP A 121 -10.81 -0.89 -15.13
CA TRP A 121 -10.34 0.46 -15.41
C TRP A 121 -8.85 0.48 -15.76
N HIS A 122 -8.00 -0.25 -15.02
CA HIS A 122 -6.58 -0.36 -15.36
C HIS A 122 -6.32 -1.10 -16.68
N ASN A 123 -7.12 -2.10 -17.03
CA ASN A 123 -6.96 -2.85 -18.27
C ASN A 123 -7.40 -2.04 -19.49
N GLU A 124 -8.40 -1.17 -19.33
CA GLU A 124 -8.91 -0.28 -20.39
C GLU A 124 -7.99 0.93 -20.65
N MET A 125 -7.05 1.24 -19.76
CA MET A 125 -6.10 2.35 -19.94
C MET A 125 -4.96 2.03 -20.91
N SER A 126 -4.62 3.00 -21.76
CA SER A 126 -3.43 2.94 -22.62
C SER A 126 -2.14 3.01 -21.78
N MET A 127 -1.01 2.60 -22.37
CA MET A 127 0.29 2.64 -21.69
C MET A 127 0.73 4.07 -21.37
N GLU A 128 0.41 5.03 -22.24
CA GLU A 128 0.68 6.45 -22.05
C GLU A 128 -0.13 7.00 -20.86
N GLN A 129 -1.41 6.65 -20.79
CA GLN A 129 -2.27 7.04 -19.67
C GLN A 129 -1.78 6.46 -18.35
N LYS A 130 -1.33 5.20 -18.34
CA LYS A 130 -0.73 4.55 -17.17
C LYS A 130 0.53 5.29 -16.72
N LYS A 131 1.42 5.62 -17.65
CA LYS A 131 2.66 6.35 -17.36
C LYS A 131 2.36 7.71 -16.71
N LEU A 132 1.48 8.50 -17.32
CA LEU A 132 1.07 9.81 -16.80
C LEU A 132 0.44 9.71 -15.40
N HIS A 133 -0.37 8.67 -15.18
CA HIS A 133 -0.98 8.41 -13.88
C HIS A 133 0.07 8.12 -12.81
N PHE A 134 1.06 7.26 -13.10
CA PHE A 134 2.15 6.97 -12.18
C PHE A 134 3.01 8.20 -11.89
N GLU A 135 3.36 8.99 -12.90
CA GLU A 135 4.10 10.25 -12.73
C GLU A 135 3.36 11.21 -11.79
N THR A 136 2.04 11.33 -11.94
CA THR A 136 1.20 12.15 -11.08
C THR A 136 1.21 11.66 -9.62
N ILE A 137 1.11 10.35 -9.40
CA ILE A 137 1.17 9.75 -8.05
C ILE A 137 2.53 10.02 -7.41
N ILE A 138 3.62 9.81 -8.15
CA ILE A 138 4.99 10.02 -7.65
C ILE A 138 5.16 11.49 -7.25
N SER A 139 4.75 12.42 -8.10
CA SER A 139 4.84 13.87 -7.87
C SER A 139 4.03 14.31 -6.63
N LYS A 140 2.77 13.88 -6.53
CA LYS A 140 1.92 14.16 -5.35
C LYS A 140 2.54 13.61 -4.07
N THR A 141 2.99 12.36 -4.11
CA THR A 141 3.62 11.69 -2.95
C THR A 141 4.87 12.42 -2.49
N ALA A 142 5.74 12.81 -3.42
CA ALA A 142 6.96 13.56 -3.12
C ALA A 142 6.64 14.91 -2.49
N LYS A 143 5.65 15.64 -3.03
CA LYS A 143 5.20 16.93 -2.50
C LYS A 143 4.66 16.79 -1.07
N THR A 144 3.82 15.80 -0.81
CA THR A 144 3.27 15.54 0.54
C THR A 144 4.36 15.18 1.54
N ARG A 145 5.33 14.33 1.18
CA ARG A 145 6.45 13.99 2.06
C ARG A 145 7.30 15.21 2.41
N LYS A 146 7.61 16.04 1.41
CA LYS A 146 8.37 17.28 1.61
C LYS A 146 7.64 18.24 2.54
N LEU A 147 6.33 18.43 2.35
CA LEU A 147 5.49 19.28 3.21
C LEU A 147 5.44 18.77 4.65
N ASN A 148 5.27 17.47 4.84
CA ASN A 148 5.07 16.88 6.16
C ASN A 148 6.39 16.55 6.88
N GLY A 149 7.55 16.75 6.22
CA GLY A 149 8.85 16.31 6.74
C GLY A 149 8.92 14.79 7.01
N THR A 150 8.05 13.99 6.38
CA THR A 150 7.96 12.56 6.67
C THR A 150 9.00 11.80 5.88
N PRO A 151 9.95 11.12 6.56
CA PRO A 151 10.93 10.29 5.87
C PRO A 151 10.23 9.11 5.18
N SER A 152 10.92 8.48 4.22
CA SER A 152 10.45 7.23 3.66
C SER A 152 10.35 6.15 4.74
N TRP A 153 9.40 5.22 4.60
CA TRP A 153 9.12 4.18 5.61
C TRP A 153 10.33 3.26 5.91
N ASN A 154 11.28 3.19 4.98
CA ASN A 154 12.52 2.42 5.03
C ASN A 154 13.73 3.24 5.52
N SER A 155 13.56 4.54 5.81
CA SER A 155 14.65 5.39 6.27
C SER A 155 15.21 4.87 7.60
N GLY A 156 16.53 4.74 7.69
CA GLY A 156 17.24 4.26 8.89
C GLY A 156 17.11 2.77 9.20
N LYS A 157 16.42 1.99 8.37
CA LYS A 157 16.24 0.55 8.57
C LYS A 157 17.26 -0.25 7.75
N THR A 158 17.86 -1.26 8.36
CA THR A 158 18.79 -2.20 7.73
C THR A 158 18.13 -3.56 7.53
N GLY A 159 18.62 -4.37 6.58
CA GLY A 159 18.13 -5.74 6.35
C GLY A 159 16.75 -5.86 5.68
N ILE A 160 16.16 -4.77 5.18
CA ILE A 160 14.88 -4.80 4.47
C ILE A 160 14.99 -5.48 3.10
N TYR A 161 16.12 -5.25 2.42
CA TYR A 161 16.30 -5.66 1.03
C TYR A 161 17.25 -6.86 0.93
N SER A 162 16.95 -7.77 0.01
CA SER A 162 17.86 -8.86 -0.34
C SER A 162 19.15 -8.29 -0.96
N LYS A 163 20.25 -9.05 -0.87
CA LYS A 163 21.53 -8.67 -1.51
C LYS A 163 21.37 -8.38 -3.00
N GLU A 164 20.59 -9.20 -3.71
CA GLU A 164 20.28 -9.00 -5.12
C GLU A 164 19.54 -7.68 -5.38
N THR A 165 18.60 -7.31 -4.51
CA THR A 165 17.87 -6.03 -4.63
C THR A 165 18.80 -4.85 -4.38
N ILE A 166 19.68 -4.95 -3.37
CA ILE A 166 20.69 -3.92 -3.09
C ILE A 166 21.59 -3.73 -4.31
N GLU A 167 22.00 -4.82 -4.96
CA GLU A 167 22.83 -4.75 -6.16
C GLU A 167 22.09 -4.09 -7.33
N LYS A 168 20.81 -4.42 -7.56
CA LYS A 168 19.99 -3.75 -8.58
C LYS A 168 19.86 -2.24 -8.31
N ILE A 169 19.69 -1.85 -7.05
CA ILE A 169 19.66 -0.43 -6.64
C ILE A 169 21.01 0.24 -6.92
N ARG A 170 22.12 -0.43 -6.59
CA ARG A 170 23.49 0.04 -6.85
C ARG A 170 23.73 0.26 -8.35
N GLN A 171 23.41 -0.72 -9.19
CA GLN A 171 23.57 -0.63 -10.64
C GLN A 171 22.71 0.48 -11.25
N ALA A 172 21.46 0.63 -10.79
CA ALA A 172 20.60 1.74 -11.23
C ALA A 172 21.16 3.11 -10.82
N ALA A 173 21.74 3.23 -9.62
CA ALA A 173 22.40 4.45 -9.17
C ALA A 173 23.64 4.77 -10.02
N LEU A 174 24.47 3.78 -10.33
CA LEU A 174 25.64 3.96 -11.22
C LEU A 174 25.23 4.43 -12.62
N LYS A 175 24.18 3.86 -13.19
CA LYS A 175 23.65 4.29 -14.50
C LYS A 175 23.11 5.73 -14.49
N GLN A 176 22.50 6.16 -13.38
CA GLN A 176 22.07 7.55 -13.22
C GLN A 176 23.28 8.50 -13.11
N ILE A 177 24.34 8.03 -12.46
CA ILE A 177 25.59 8.76 -12.27
C ILE A 177 26.29 8.98 -13.63
N GLU A 178 26.41 7.96 -14.47
CA GLU A 178 27.02 8.06 -15.80
C GLU A 178 26.34 9.08 -16.73
N GLY A 179 25.02 9.27 -16.60
CA GLY A 179 24.25 10.22 -17.41
C GLY A 179 24.09 11.62 -16.79
N ALA A 180 24.61 11.86 -15.58
CA ALA A 180 24.39 13.09 -14.85
C ALA A 180 25.50 14.13 -15.07
N THR A 181 25.11 15.40 -15.24
CA THR A 181 26.03 16.53 -15.12
C THR A 181 26.17 16.92 -13.65
N TYR A 182 27.33 16.70 -13.04
CA TYR A 182 27.54 17.11 -11.65
C TYR A 182 27.83 18.60 -11.55
N ARG A 183 27.30 19.20 -10.48
CA ARG A 183 27.73 20.53 -10.07
C ARG A 183 29.08 20.39 -9.40
N LYS A 184 30.13 20.83 -10.10
CA LYS A 184 31.49 20.90 -9.54
C LYS A 184 31.55 21.80 -8.32
N THR A 185 32.27 21.37 -7.29
CA THR A 185 32.63 22.22 -6.14
C THR A 185 33.59 23.33 -6.57
N SER A 186 33.83 24.33 -5.70
CA SER A 186 34.79 25.39 -6.00
C SER A 186 36.21 24.87 -6.16
N ILE A 187 36.59 23.87 -5.37
CA ILE A 187 37.94 23.26 -5.39
C ILE A 187 38.14 22.41 -6.65
N GLU A 188 37.13 21.62 -7.05
CA GLU A 188 37.16 20.89 -8.32
C GLU A 188 37.28 21.84 -9.52
N ARG A 189 36.60 22.99 -9.50
CA ARG A 189 36.73 23.99 -10.57
C ARG A 189 38.12 24.57 -10.65
N MET A 190 38.80 24.80 -9.52
CA MET A 190 40.18 25.31 -9.52
C MET A 190 41.12 24.29 -10.15
N ILE A 191 41.00 23.01 -9.78
CA ILE A 191 41.78 21.93 -10.40
C ILE A 191 41.47 21.80 -11.89
N GLU A 192 40.18 21.81 -12.27
CA GLU A 192 39.77 21.74 -13.66
C GLU A 192 40.32 22.90 -14.49
N SER A 193 40.26 24.13 -14.00
CA SER A 193 40.84 25.30 -14.66
C SER A 193 42.33 25.11 -14.92
N PHE A 194 43.07 24.62 -13.93
CA PHE A 194 44.48 24.30 -14.10
C PHE A 194 44.74 23.20 -15.14
N LEU A 195 43.98 22.10 -15.10
CA LEU A 195 44.13 21.02 -16.09
C LEU A 195 43.86 21.51 -17.53
N LEU A 196 42.88 22.41 -17.69
CA LEU A 196 42.58 23.05 -18.98
C LEU A 196 43.68 24.01 -19.42
N GLU A 197 44.20 24.84 -18.51
CA GLU A 197 45.29 25.79 -18.77
C GLU A 197 46.56 25.07 -19.26
N GLU A 198 46.90 23.93 -18.63
CA GLU A 198 48.06 23.10 -18.99
C GLU A 198 47.78 22.11 -20.14
N SER A 199 46.58 22.14 -20.72
CA SER A 199 46.17 21.21 -21.79
C SER A 199 46.31 19.72 -21.42
N ILE A 200 46.12 19.39 -20.14
CA ILE A 200 46.18 18.00 -19.64
C ILE A 200 44.83 17.33 -19.91
N PRO A 201 44.78 16.23 -20.67
CA PRO A 201 43.52 15.56 -20.97
C PRO A 201 43.00 14.84 -19.72
N TYR A 202 41.72 15.01 -19.41
CA TYR A 202 41.10 14.42 -18.22
C TYR A 202 39.67 13.94 -18.46
N LYS A 203 39.23 12.98 -17.64
CA LYS A 203 37.85 12.55 -17.51
C LYS A 203 37.35 12.91 -16.11
N TYR A 204 36.36 13.78 -16.05
CA TYR A 204 35.70 14.15 -14.79
C TYR A 204 34.73 13.05 -14.33
N SER A 205 34.63 12.84 -13.02
CA SER A 205 33.75 11.82 -12.40
C SER A 205 34.00 10.41 -12.95
N PHE A 206 35.24 9.94 -12.86
CA PHE A 206 35.64 8.60 -13.31
C PHE A 206 35.15 7.51 -12.34
N ILE A 207 34.47 6.49 -12.84
CA ILE A 207 33.95 5.38 -12.03
C ILE A 207 34.83 4.14 -12.25
N LEU A 208 35.33 3.56 -11.17
CA LEU A 208 36.12 2.33 -11.16
C LEU A 208 35.59 1.41 -10.05
N GLU A 209 35.16 0.20 -10.39
CA GLU A 209 34.59 -0.79 -9.46
C GLU A 209 33.46 -0.25 -8.55
N GLY A 210 32.74 0.77 -9.02
CA GLY A 210 31.68 1.46 -8.27
C GLY A 210 32.17 2.52 -7.28
N ALA A 211 33.48 2.77 -7.19
CA ALA A 211 34.03 3.98 -6.61
C ALA A 211 34.07 5.10 -7.67
N GLN A 212 33.66 6.31 -7.28
CA GLN A 212 33.69 7.50 -8.12
C GLN A 212 34.87 8.38 -7.72
N PHE A 213 35.70 8.79 -8.68
CA PHE A 213 36.85 9.66 -8.52
C PHE A 213 36.63 10.99 -9.22
N ASP A 214 37.14 12.10 -8.68
CA ASP A 214 36.85 13.44 -9.22
C ASP A 214 37.45 13.64 -10.61
N PHE A 215 38.73 13.29 -10.80
CA PHE A 215 39.39 13.35 -12.10
C PHE A 215 40.25 12.11 -12.36
N HIS A 216 40.21 11.63 -13.60
CA HIS A 216 41.18 10.70 -14.17
C HIS A 216 41.97 11.43 -15.26
N LEU A 217 43.29 11.48 -15.15
CA LEU A 217 44.13 12.04 -16.21
C LEU A 217 44.29 11.01 -17.32
N VAL A 218 43.76 11.32 -18.50
CA VAL A 218 43.66 10.39 -19.63
C VAL A 218 45.07 9.96 -20.07
N ASP A 219 45.19 8.72 -20.53
CA ASP A 219 46.45 8.08 -20.93
C ASP A 219 47.49 7.94 -19.80
N THR A 220 47.08 8.16 -18.55
CA THR A 220 47.90 7.93 -17.36
C THR A 220 47.15 7.05 -16.36
N ASN A 221 47.89 6.53 -15.39
CA ASN A 221 47.32 5.86 -14.22
C ASN A 221 47.09 6.83 -13.05
N ILE A 222 46.89 8.13 -13.29
CA ILE A 222 46.72 9.13 -12.24
C ILE A 222 45.24 9.43 -12.00
N LEU A 223 44.82 9.32 -10.75
CA LEU A 223 43.51 9.75 -10.25
C LEU A 223 43.70 10.94 -9.30
N ILE A 224 42.76 11.88 -9.30
CA ILE A 224 42.76 13.04 -8.40
C ILE A 224 41.45 13.07 -7.59
N GLU A 225 41.59 13.36 -6.30
CA GLU A 225 40.50 13.65 -5.36
C GLU A 225 40.69 15.03 -4.72
N CYS A 226 39.61 15.80 -4.68
CA CYS A 226 39.52 17.10 -4.03
C CYS A 226 38.77 16.95 -2.70
N ASP A 227 39.49 16.71 -1.62
CA ASP A 227 38.91 16.41 -0.31
C ASP A 227 38.50 17.70 0.43
N GLY A 228 37.19 17.91 0.58
CA GLY A 228 36.65 18.96 1.46
C GLY A 228 37.07 18.76 2.93
N ASP A 229 37.63 19.79 3.56
CA ASP A 229 38.28 19.67 4.88
C ASP A 229 37.33 19.14 5.96
N PHE A 230 36.10 19.66 5.97
CA PHE A 230 35.06 19.23 6.91
C PHE A 230 34.61 17.79 6.64
N TRP A 231 34.34 17.43 5.38
CA TRP A 231 33.71 16.14 5.04
C TRP A 231 34.64 14.96 5.26
N HIS A 232 35.90 15.10 4.86
CA HIS A 232 36.92 14.07 4.99
C HIS A 232 37.67 14.14 6.34
N GLY A 233 37.47 15.22 7.09
CA GLY A 233 38.04 15.40 8.43
C GLY A 233 39.55 15.63 8.35
N ASN A 234 39.95 16.76 7.74
CA ASN A 234 41.34 17.19 7.62
C ASN A 234 42.01 17.21 9.00
N PRO A 235 43.10 16.44 9.21
CA PRO A 235 43.81 16.40 10.49
C PRO A 235 44.31 17.76 10.98
N LYS A 236 44.53 18.73 10.08
CA LYS A 236 44.92 20.11 10.42
C LYS A 236 43.87 20.82 11.29
N PHE A 237 42.59 20.52 11.07
CA PHE A 237 41.48 21.20 11.76
C PHE A 237 40.70 20.28 12.71
N TYR A 238 40.78 18.95 12.53
CA TYR A 238 39.99 17.98 13.27
C TYR A 238 40.87 16.95 13.99
N SER A 239 40.92 17.05 15.32
CA SER A 239 41.55 16.06 16.20
C SER A 239 40.65 14.86 16.53
N SER A 240 39.33 15.02 16.37
CA SER A 240 38.33 13.97 16.55
C SER A 240 37.28 14.03 15.44
N PHE A 241 36.70 12.86 15.12
CA PHE A 241 35.77 12.74 13.98
C PHE A 241 34.31 12.63 14.41
N TYR A 242 33.45 13.40 13.74
CA TYR A 242 32.00 13.23 13.76
C TYR A 242 31.59 11.87 13.17
N SER A 243 30.39 11.39 13.51
CA SER A 243 29.88 10.10 13.02
C SER A 243 29.84 10.00 11.48
N VAL A 244 29.53 11.11 10.81
CA VAL A 244 29.56 11.20 9.34
C VAL A 244 30.98 11.06 8.78
N GLN A 245 31.96 11.76 9.37
CA GLN A 245 33.36 11.69 8.96
C GLN A 245 33.93 10.28 9.12
N LYS A 246 33.60 9.58 10.21
CA LYS A 246 34.01 8.18 10.42
C LYS A 246 33.53 7.26 9.29
N ARG A 247 32.29 7.45 8.82
CA ARG A 247 31.73 6.68 7.70
C ARG A 247 32.40 7.01 6.38
N ILE A 248 32.67 8.30 6.12
CA ILE A 248 33.37 8.76 4.92
C ILE A 248 34.79 8.20 4.88
N LYS A 249 35.52 8.23 6.00
CA LYS A 249 36.88 7.67 6.08
C LYS A 249 36.95 6.19 5.76
N ALA A 250 35.98 5.40 6.20
CA ALA A 250 35.93 3.98 5.83
C ALA A 250 35.80 3.79 4.31
N ARG A 251 35.03 4.65 3.64
CA ARG A 251 34.90 4.68 2.18
C ARG A 251 36.16 5.20 1.49
N ASP A 252 36.83 6.21 2.04
CA ASP A 252 38.10 6.71 1.50
C ASP A 252 39.17 5.62 1.51
N ILE A 253 39.25 4.82 2.57
CA ILE A 253 40.16 3.67 2.65
C ILE A 253 39.84 2.65 1.54
N GLU A 254 38.56 2.34 1.32
CA GLU A 254 38.12 1.44 0.25
C GLU A 254 38.49 2.01 -1.14
N LYS A 255 38.28 3.31 -1.38
CA LYS A 255 38.68 3.96 -2.65
C LYS A 255 40.18 3.90 -2.88
N ASN A 256 40.99 4.14 -1.85
CA ASN A 256 42.45 4.04 -1.92
C ASN A 256 42.88 2.61 -2.31
N GLN A 257 42.24 1.60 -1.71
CA GLN A 257 42.50 0.19 -2.04
C GLN A 257 42.10 -0.14 -3.48
N ILE A 258 40.93 0.32 -3.94
CA ILE A 258 40.46 0.11 -5.32
C ILE A 258 41.43 0.74 -6.33
N ALA A 259 41.86 1.98 -6.09
CA ALA A 259 42.81 2.66 -6.96
C ALA A 259 44.14 1.90 -7.02
N ALA A 260 44.71 1.54 -5.86
CA ALA A 260 45.97 0.82 -5.78
C ALA A 260 45.90 -0.58 -6.42
N ALA A 261 44.81 -1.33 -6.17
CA ALA A 261 44.60 -2.66 -6.74
C ALA A 261 44.50 -2.64 -8.28
N ASN A 262 44.01 -1.54 -8.83
CA ASN A 262 43.91 -1.31 -10.27
C ASN A 262 45.15 -0.59 -10.85
N GLY A 263 46.21 -0.42 -10.07
CA GLY A 263 47.47 0.19 -10.53
C GLY A 263 47.42 1.71 -10.72
N TYR A 264 46.42 2.39 -10.16
CA TYR A 264 46.31 3.84 -10.20
C TYR A 264 47.07 4.50 -9.06
N ASN A 265 47.80 5.57 -9.38
CA ASN A 265 48.35 6.53 -8.43
C ASN A 265 47.27 7.56 -8.06
N LEU A 266 46.80 7.52 -6.82
CA LEU A 266 45.75 8.41 -6.33
C LEU A 266 46.34 9.62 -5.61
N LEU A 267 46.18 10.80 -6.20
CA LEU A 267 46.55 12.08 -5.61
C LEU A 267 45.33 12.68 -4.88
N ARG A 268 45.44 12.85 -3.56
CA ARG A 268 44.43 13.57 -2.77
C ARG A 268 44.96 14.93 -2.36
N PHE A 269 44.12 15.94 -2.49
CA PHE A 269 44.41 17.33 -2.12
C PHE A 269 43.31 17.84 -1.20
N TRP A 270 43.70 18.39 -0.06
CA TRP A 270 42.77 19.02 0.86
C TRP A 270 42.26 20.35 0.32
N GLU A 271 41.03 20.71 0.68
CA GLU A 271 40.43 22.01 0.34
C GLU A 271 41.32 23.18 0.77
N ASP A 272 41.93 23.11 1.96
CA ASP A 272 42.89 24.10 2.44
C ASP A 272 44.14 24.20 1.58
N GLU A 273 44.69 23.07 1.10
CA GLU A 273 45.84 23.06 0.18
C GLU A 273 45.46 23.70 -1.16
N ILE A 274 44.30 23.33 -1.72
CA ILE A 274 43.84 23.85 -3.02
C ILE A 274 43.60 25.36 -2.95
N LYS A 275 43.05 25.87 -1.84
CA LYS A 275 42.71 27.30 -1.71
C LYS A 275 43.89 28.18 -1.31
N HIS A 276 44.80 27.68 -0.48
CA HIS A 276 45.84 28.50 0.14
C HIS A 276 47.27 28.17 -0.33
N ASP A 277 47.50 27.02 -0.94
CA ASP A 277 48.81 26.60 -1.48
C ASP A 277 48.67 25.92 -2.85
N PHE A 278 47.93 26.56 -3.75
CA PHE A 278 47.59 25.96 -5.04
C PHE A 278 48.82 25.67 -5.92
N GLU A 279 49.88 26.46 -5.80
CA GLU A 279 51.12 26.24 -6.55
C GLU A 279 51.81 24.91 -6.17
N ASN A 280 51.72 24.48 -4.91
CA ASN A 280 52.20 23.18 -4.48
C ASN A 280 51.35 22.05 -5.07
N VAL A 281 50.02 22.23 -5.09
CA VAL A 281 49.09 21.29 -5.73
C VAL A 281 49.44 21.08 -7.20
N LYS A 282 49.64 22.18 -7.97
CA LYS A 282 50.08 22.12 -9.36
C LYS A 282 51.38 21.33 -9.52
N LYS A 283 52.39 21.65 -8.72
CA LYS A 283 53.70 20.95 -8.75
C LYS A 283 53.55 19.45 -8.51
N ARG A 284 52.72 19.05 -7.54
CA ARG A 284 52.47 17.62 -7.24
C ARG A 284 51.83 16.89 -8.43
N ILE A 285 50.88 17.53 -9.12
CA ILE A 285 50.25 16.96 -10.33
C ILE A 285 51.27 16.81 -11.46
N ILE A 286 52.03 17.87 -11.77
CA ILE A 286 53.04 17.83 -12.83
C ILE A 286 54.14 16.81 -12.52
N ASN A 287 54.63 16.75 -11.29
CA ASN A 287 55.64 15.75 -10.90
C ASN A 287 55.13 14.32 -11.05
N ALA A 288 53.85 14.06 -10.75
CA ALA A 288 53.25 12.75 -10.96
C ALA A 288 53.14 12.39 -12.45
N LEU A 289 52.82 13.36 -13.31
CA LEU A 289 52.80 13.18 -14.77
C LEU A 289 54.20 12.87 -15.31
N LEU A 290 55.23 13.58 -14.84
CA LEU A 290 56.62 13.32 -15.24
C LEU A 290 57.14 11.96 -14.76
N ALA A 291 56.59 11.41 -13.67
CA ALA A 291 56.95 10.10 -13.17
C ALA A 291 56.26 8.94 -13.92
N THR A 292 55.30 9.24 -14.80
CA THR A 292 54.57 8.25 -15.61
C THR A 292 55.06 8.16 -17.06
N THR A 293 55.84 9.14 -17.52
CA THR A 293 56.64 9.09 -18.76
C THR A 293 57.98 8.42 -18.55
#